data_AF-A0A7Z9WV37-F1
#
_entry.id   AF-A0A7Z9WV37-F1
#
_cell.length_a   1.000
_cell.length_b   1.000
_cell.length_c   1.000
_cell.angle_alpha   90.00
_cell.angle_beta   90.00
_cell.angle_gamma   90.00
#
_symmetry.space_group_name_H-M   'P 1'
#
loop_
_entity.id
_entity.type
_entity.pdbx_description
1 polymer ?
#
loop_
_entity_poly.entity_id
_entity_poly.type
_entity_poly.pdbx_seq_one_letter_code
_entity_poly.pdbx_strand_id
1 'polypeptide(L)'
;MTTSALLGSLAVILYLSATLLVAMRIGYNQANTFHRRRILLATAAAVILHGLALGQAVIQPSHLLFSWGIGLSTIGWASALMLLAANLTKSIETLGLFVWPLAMVGVVAQHLA
;
A
#
# COMPACT_ATOMS: atom_id res chain seq x y z
N MET A 1 -12.36 15.38 3.86
CA MET A 1 -13.03 14.08 3.60
C MET A 1 -12.96 13.65 2.13
N THR A 2 -13.24 14.51 1.16
CA THR A 2 -13.22 14.13 -0.28
C THR A 2 -11.82 13.83 -0.80
N THR A 3 -10.81 14.61 -0.38
CA THR A 3 -9.40 14.42 -0.76
C THR A 3 -8.81 13.13 -0.21
N SER A 4 -9.01 12.84 1.08
CA SER A 4 -8.51 11.62 1.72
C SER A 4 -9.10 10.36 1.09
N ALA A 5 -10.39 10.38 0.75
CA ALA A 5 -11.06 9.25 0.08
C ALA A 5 -10.53 9.05 -1.34
N LEU A 6 -10.27 10.13 -2.10
CA LEU A 6 -9.68 10.04 -3.44
C LEU A 6 -8.26 9.46 -3.39
N LEU A 7 -7.42 9.97 -2.49
CA LEU A 7 -6.06 9.47 -2.29
C LEU A 7 -6.05 8.00 -1.86
N GLY A 8 -6.94 7.63 -0.92
CA GLY A 8 -7.11 6.26 -0.47
C GLY A 8 -7.54 5.33 -1.59
N SER A 9 -8.53 5.72 -2.39
CA SER A 9 -9.04 4.93 -3.53
C SER A 9 -7.94 4.68 -4.57
N LEU A 10 -7.15 5.70 -4.88
CA LEU A 10 -6.02 5.56 -5.80
C LEU A 10 -4.93 4.65 -5.22
N ALA A 11 -4.65 4.74 -3.92
CA ALA A 11 -3.72 3.84 -3.24
C ALA A 11 -4.19 2.37 -3.30
N VAL A 12 -5.49 2.11 -3.10
CA VAL A 12 -6.10 0.77 -3.23
C VAL A 12 -5.86 0.21 -4.64
N ILE A 13 -6.17 0.99 -5.68
CA ILE A 13 -5.99 0.56 -7.08
C ILE A 13 -4.52 0.21 -7.35
N LEU A 14 -3.58 1.00 -6.83
CA LEU A 14 -2.15 0.79 -7.03
C LEU A 14 -1.62 -0.43 -6.25
N TYR A 15 -2.04 -0.65 -5.00
CA TYR A 15 -1.70 -1.87 -4.25
C TYR A 15 -2.25 -3.12 -4.94
N LEU A 16 -3.49 -3.07 -5.42
CA LEU A 16 -4.10 -4.18 -6.15
C LEU A 16 -3.35 -4.44 -7.47
N SER A 17 -3.01 -3.39 -8.20
CA SER A 17 -2.22 -3.47 -9.44
C SER A 17 -0.84 -4.08 -9.19
N ALA A 18 -0.13 -3.64 -8.14
CA ALA A 18 1.17 -4.20 -7.76
C ALA A 18 1.05 -5.69 -7.39
N THR A 19 0.01 -6.06 -6.63
CA THR A 19 -0.28 -7.46 -6.26
C THR A 19 -0.50 -8.30 -7.51
N LEU A 20 -1.32 -7.81 -8.45
CA LEU A 20 -1.62 -8.52 -9.68
C LEU A 20 -0.37 -8.69 -10.55
N LEU A 21 0.47 -7.66 -10.66
CA LEU A 21 1.74 -7.76 -11.39
C LEU A 21 2.68 -8.81 -10.80
N VAL A 22 2.74 -8.93 -9.47
CA VAL A 22 3.51 -9.99 -8.80
C VAL A 22 2.88 -11.36 -9.01
N ALA A 23 1.55 -11.47 -8.90
CA ALA A 23 0.83 -12.72 -9.15
C ALA A 23 1.04 -13.22 -10.58
N MET A 24 0.96 -12.33 -11.58
CA MET A 24 1.26 -12.64 -12.98
C MET A 24 2.72 -13.08 -13.16
N ARG A 25 3.68 -12.39 -12.53
CA ARG A 25 5.10 -12.79 -12.58
C ARG A 25 5.29 -14.23 -12.10
N ILE A 26 4.66 -14.59 -10.98
CA ILE A 26 4.73 -15.94 -10.40
C ILE A 26 4.04 -16.96 -11.32
N GLY A 27 2.81 -16.67 -11.76
CA GLY A 27 2.00 -17.61 -12.56
C GLY A 27 2.55 -17.90 -13.95
N TYR A 28 3.19 -16.91 -14.59
CA TYR A 28 3.78 -17.07 -15.94
C TYR A 28 5.27 -17.47 -15.92
N ASN A 29 5.85 -17.75 -14.75
CA ASN A 29 7.27 -18.08 -14.56
C ASN A 29 8.23 -17.15 -15.35
N GLN A 30 7.91 -15.85 -15.36
CA GLN A 30 8.64 -14.89 -16.18
C GLN A 30 10.00 -14.57 -15.55
N ALA A 31 11.03 -14.42 -16.40
CA ALA A 31 12.38 -14.09 -15.98
C ALA A 31 12.45 -12.80 -15.12
N ASN A 32 13.46 -12.76 -14.26
CA ASN A 32 13.60 -11.87 -13.10
C ASN A 32 13.47 -10.35 -13.34
N THR A 33 13.54 -9.86 -14.58
CA THR A 33 13.54 -8.44 -14.93
C THR A 33 12.20 -7.91 -15.43
N PHE A 34 11.27 -8.79 -15.81
CA PHE A 34 9.99 -8.37 -16.33
C PHE A 34 9.15 -7.75 -15.20
N HIS A 35 8.71 -6.50 -15.37
CA HIS A 35 7.85 -5.74 -14.46
C HIS A 35 8.41 -5.25 -13.11
N ARG A 36 9.65 -5.57 -12.70
CA ARG A 36 10.20 -5.11 -11.41
C ARG A 36 10.10 -3.59 -11.20
N ARG A 37 10.53 -2.80 -12.20
CA ARG A 37 10.43 -1.33 -12.15
C ARG A 37 8.97 -0.86 -12.03
N ARG A 38 8.04 -1.52 -12.73
CA ARG A 38 6.60 -1.19 -12.69
C ARG A 38 6.00 -1.48 -11.32
N ILE A 39 6.35 -2.64 -10.73
CA ILE A 39 5.96 -3.01 -9.37
C ILE A 39 6.46 -1.96 -8.38
N LEU A 40 7.76 -1.64 -8.41
CA LEU A 40 8.37 -0.64 -7.52
C LEU A 40 7.70 0.73 -7.64
N LEU A 41 7.48 1.23 -8.87
CA LEU A 41 6.82 2.51 -9.10
C LEU A 41 5.36 2.51 -8.60
N ALA A 42 4.61 1.44 -8.88
CA ALA A 42 3.23 1.30 -8.42
C ALA A 42 3.17 1.30 -6.88
N THR A 43 4.03 0.53 -6.23
CA THR A 43 4.09 0.48 -4.76
C THR A 43 4.58 1.78 -4.13
N ALA A 44 5.54 2.47 -4.74
CA ALA A 44 6.01 3.76 -4.25
C ALA A 44 4.87 4.79 -4.29
N ALA A 45 4.16 4.87 -5.42
CA ALA A 45 2.99 5.74 -5.54
C ALA A 45 1.90 5.35 -4.53
N ALA A 46 1.60 4.06 -4.37
CA ALA A 46 0.60 3.57 -3.40
C ALA A 46 0.94 3.98 -1.96
N VAL A 47 2.18 3.75 -1.53
CA VAL A 47 2.65 4.06 -0.17
C VAL A 47 2.60 5.56 0.11
N ILE A 48 2.98 6.40 -0.86
CA ILE A 48 2.89 7.86 -0.71
C ILE A 48 1.43 8.30 -0.56
N LEU A 49 0.55 7.84 -1.46
CA LEU A 49 -0.87 8.21 -1.44
C LEU A 49 -1.58 7.71 -0.18
N HIS A 50 -1.29 6.48 0.25
CA HIS A 50 -1.79 5.91 1.50
C HIS A 50 -1.30 6.73 2.70
N GLY A 51 -0.02 7.11 2.74
CA GLY A 51 0.54 7.94 3.80
C GLY A 51 -0.14 9.31 3.89
N LEU A 52 -0.41 9.97 2.75
CA LEU A 52 -1.13 11.24 2.71
C LEU A 52 -2.59 11.09 3.17
N ALA A 53 -3.27 10.02 2.76
CA ALA A 53 -4.64 9.73 3.19
C ALA A 53 -4.70 9.43 4.70
N LEU A 54 -3.76 8.62 5.21
CA LEU A 54 -3.64 8.25 6.61
C LEU A 54 -3.30 9.46 7.48
N GLY A 55 -2.39 10.33 7.02
CA GLY A 55 -2.05 11.56 7.73
C GLY A 55 -3.28 12.46 7.96
N GLN A 56 -4.16 12.58 6.96
CA GLN A 56 -5.43 13.30 7.09
C GLN A 56 -6.44 12.61 8.02
N ALA A 57 -6.35 11.29 8.20
CA ALA A 57 -7.23 10.54 9.10
C ALA A 57 -6.75 10.62 10.55
N VAL A 58 -5.44 10.47 10.78
CA VAL A 58 -4.79 10.45 12.10
C VAL A 58 -4.71 11.85 12.71
N ILE A 59 -4.29 12.85 11.93
CA ILE A 59 -4.01 14.19 12.43
C ILE A 59 -5.30 15.01 12.40
N GLN A 60 -5.96 15.11 13.55
CA GLN A 60 -7.09 16.02 13.74
C GLN A 60 -6.62 17.35 14.34
N PRO A 61 -7.36 18.46 14.15
CA PRO A 61 -6.92 19.78 14.62
C PRO A 61 -6.59 19.85 16.12
N SER A 62 -7.22 19.00 16.95
CA SER A 62 -7.11 19.04 18.41
C SER A 62 -6.50 17.79 19.04
N HIS A 63 -6.36 16.69 18.31
CA HIS A 63 -5.90 15.41 18.84
C HIS A 63 -5.42 14.47 17.73
N LEU A 64 -4.78 13.37 18.11
CA LEU A 64 -4.54 12.25 17.21
C LEU A 64 -5.66 11.23 17.35
N LEU A 65 -6.28 10.85 16.24
CA LEU A 65 -7.33 9.83 16.21
C LEU A 65 -6.71 8.46 15.91
N PHE A 66 -6.82 7.53 16.87
CA PHE A 66 -6.37 6.14 16.72
C PHE A 66 -7.55 5.19 16.94
N SER A 67 -8.48 5.17 15.98
CA SER A 67 -9.51 4.13 15.92
C SER A 67 -8.93 2.81 15.43
N TRP A 68 -9.68 1.71 15.60
CA TRP A 68 -9.26 0.38 15.12
C TRP A 68 -8.90 0.38 13.62
N GLY A 69 -9.73 1.01 12.78
CA GLY A 69 -9.49 1.11 11.34
C GLY A 69 -8.22 1.89 11.00
N ILE A 70 -7.97 3.00 11.72
CA ILE A 70 -6.74 3.79 11.55
C ILE A 70 -5.51 3.01 12.03
N GLY A 71 -5.62 2.26 13.13
CA GLY A 71 -4.55 1.39 13.63
C GLY A 71 -4.16 0.32 12.61
N LEU A 72 -5.15 -0.40 12.07
CA LEU A 72 -4.94 -1.37 11.00
C LEU A 72 -4.32 -0.74 9.75
N SER A 73 -4.82 0.43 9.35
CA SER A 73 -4.27 1.19 8.22
C SER A 73 -2.80 1.57 8.43
N THR A 74 -2.45 1.97 9.65
CA THR A 74 -1.08 2.33 10.03
C THR A 74 -0.14 1.12 9.94
N ILE A 75 -0.56 -0.04 10.46
CA ILE A 75 0.22 -1.29 10.37
C ILE A 75 0.38 -1.72 8.92
N GLY A 76 -0.68 -1.65 8.12
CA GLY A 76 -0.66 -1.97 6.70
C GLY A 76 0.28 -1.05 5.91
N TRP A 77 0.18 0.26 6.15
CA TRP A 77 1.05 1.27 5.54
C TRP A 77 2.53 1.06 5.90
N ALA A 78 2.83 0.86 7.18
CA ALA A 78 4.20 0.63 7.66
C ALA A 78 4.80 -0.64 7.06
N SER A 79 4.03 -1.72 7.00
CA SER A 79 4.46 -2.99 6.39
C SER A 79 4.76 -2.82 4.89
N ALA A 80 3.91 -2.11 4.16
CA ALA A 80 4.12 -1.81 2.75
C ALA A 80 5.36 -0.92 2.52
N LEU A 81 5.59 0.08 3.36
CA LEU A 81 6.77 0.93 3.32
C LEU A 81 8.06 0.14 3.58
N MET A 82 8.07 -0.73 4.59
CA MET A 82 9.22 -1.59 4.89
C MET A 82 9.51 -2.55 3.74
N LEU A 83 8.47 -3.15 3.16
CA LEU A 83 8.62 -4.02 2.00
C LEU A 83 9.16 -3.25 0.77
N LEU A 84 8.67 -2.03 0.52
CA LEU A 84 9.19 -1.17 -0.54
C LEU A 84 10.68 -0.88 -0.33
N ALA A 85 11.06 -0.46 0.87
CA ALA A 85 12.46 -0.16 1.22
C ALA A 85 13.37 -1.38 1.03
N ALA A 86 12.94 -2.55 1.50
CA ALA A 86 13.68 -3.79 1.34
C ALA A 86 13.76 -4.21 -0.15
N ASN A 87 12.70 -3.98 -0.92
CA ASN A 87 12.68 -4.26 -2.36
C ASN A 87 13.60 -3.36 -3.19
N LEU A 88 14.11 -2.24 -2.67
CA LEU A 88 15.11 -1.44 -3.38
C LEU A 88 16.45 -2.17 -3.48
N THR A 89 16.80 -2.98 -2.48
CA THR A 89 18.10 -3.68 -2.39
C THR A 89 18.01 -5.16 -2.72
N LYS A 90 16.87 -5.81 -2.46
CA LYS A 90 16.66 -7.25 -2.65
C LYS A 90 15.43 -7.50 -3.51
N SER A 91 15.41 -8.57 -4.31
CA SER A 91 14.21 -8.97 -5.05
C SER A 91 13.31 -9.82 -4.13
N ILE A 92 12.56 -9.17 -3.26
CA ILE A 92 11.61 -9.82 -2.34
C ILE A 92 10.16 -9.41 -2.66
N GLU A 93 9.88 -9.06 -3.92
CA GLU A 93 8.58 -8.53 -4.34
C GLU A 93 7.45 -9.55 -4.18
N THR A 94 7.77 -10.84 -4.12
CA THR A 94 6.83 -11.93 -3.87
C THR A 94 6.13 -11.83 -2.52
N LEU A 95 6.78 -11.25 -1.49
CA LEU A 95 6.12 -10.95 -0.21
C LEU A 95 4.99 -9.92 -0.38
N GLY A 96 5.04 -9.12 -1.45
CA GLY A 96 3.99 -8.16 -1.81
C GLY A 96 2.64 -8.79 -2.10
N LEU A 97 2.61 -10.08 -2.46
CA LEU A 97 1.36 -10.83 -2.64
C LEU A 97 0.52 -10.90 -1.37
N PHE A 98 1.14 -10.79 -0.19
CA PHE A 98 0.46 -10.77 1.10
C PHE A 98 0.40 -9.36 1.70
N VAL A 99 1.50 -8.62 1.62
CA VAL A 99 1.61 -7.31 2.29
C VAL A 99 0.73 -6.25 1.64
N TRP A 100 0.67 -6.17 0.30
CA TRP A 100 -0.09 -5.09 -0.36
C TRP A 100 -1.61 -5.26 -0.27
N PRO A 101 -2.19 -6.48 -0.37
CA PRO A 101 -3.61 -6.67 -0.08
C PRO A 101 -3.97 -6.32 1.37
N LEU A 102 -3.09 -6.63 2.33
CA LEU A 102 -3.30 -6.22 3.72
C LEU A 102 -3.27 -4.69 3.87
N ALA A 103 -2.33 -4.01 3.21
CA ALA A 103 -2.27 -2.55 3.19
C ALA A 103 -3.54 -1.93 2.56
N MET A 104 -4.03 -2.53 1.47
CA MET A 104 -5.30 -2.15 0.83
C MET A 104 -6.49 -2.28 1.79
N VAL A 105 -6.61 -3.41 2.50
CA VAL A 105 -7.65 -3.59 3.53
C VAL A 105 -7.53 -2.53 4.62
N GLY A 106 -6.30 -2.19 5.02
CA GLY A 106 -6.03 -1.10 5.95
C GLY A 106 -6.59 0.25 5.46
N VAL A 107 -6.34 0.61 4.19
CA VAL A 107 -6.91 1.83 3.58
C VAL A 107 -8.44 1.80 3.63
N VAL A 108 -9.07 0.70 3.26
CA VAL A 108 -10.54 0.58 3.28
C VAL A 108 -11.06 0.73 4.72
N ALA A 109 -10.45 0.03 5.67
CA ALA A 109 -10.84 0.06 7.08
C ALA A 109 -10.76 1.48 7.68
N GLN A 110 -9.77 2.29 7.30
CA GLN A 110 -9.62 3.65 7.80
C GLN A 110 -10.78 4.57 7.35
N HIS A 111 -11.40 4.29 6.21
CA HIS A 111 -12.51 5.08 5.67
C HIS A 111 -13.87 4.66 6.22
N LEU A 112 -13.93 3.51 6.89
CA LEU A 112 -15.13 3.00 7.56
C LEU A 112 -15.15 3.34 9.06
N ALA A 113 -14.06 3.91 9.58
CA ALA A 113 -13.87 4.24 11.00
C ALA A 113 -14.10 5.72 11.28
#